data_AF-A0A3R7ASJ3-F1
#
_entry.id   AF-A0A3R7ASJ3-F1
#
_cell.length_a   1.000
_cell.length_b   1.000
_cell.length_c   1.000
_cell.angle_alpha   90.00
_cell.angle_beta   90.00
_cell.angle_gamma   90.00
#
_symmetry.space_group_name_H-M   'P 1'
#
loop_
_entity.id
_entity.type
_entity.pdbx_description
1 polymer ?
#
loop_
_entity_poly.entity_id
_entity_poly.type
_entity_poly.pdbx_seq_one_letter_code
_entity_poly.pdbx_strand_id
1 'polypeptide(L)'
;MEKKKLLIVEYPDNSSVVYEVPKEVEAVEEVTSEVVEYWNLKLRNKDGTYSWIRINSPSRGDEVLIRTFDRTLEYKTTRDKVKKDEVTRGWVK
;
A
#
# COMPACT_ATOMS: atom_id res chain seq x y z
N MET A 1 25.53 -4.88 -3.99
CA MET A 1 24.40 -3.93 -3.94
C MET A 1 23.16 -4.72 -3.59
N GLU A 2 22.46 -4.39 -2.51
CA GLU A 2 21.19 -5.03 -2.21
C GLU A 2 20.15 -4.67 -3.27
N LYS A 3 19.40 -5.66 -3.75
CA LYS A 3 18.36 -5.47 -4.75
C LYS A 3 17.19 -4.76 -4.07
N LYS A 4 16.96 -3.49 -4.41
CA LYS A 4 15.81 -2.72 -3.92
C LYS A 4 14.52 -3.51 -4.14
N LYS A 5 13.67 -3.55 -3.11
CA LYS A 5 12.35 -4.17 -3.17
C LYS A 5 11.35 -3.05 -3.40
N LEU A 6 10.54 -3.17 -4.45
CA LEU A 6 9.71 -2.08 -4.95
C LEU A 6 8.25 -2.53 -5.05
N LEU A 7 7.35 -1.62 -4.69
CA LEU A 7 5.90 -1.76 -4.84
C LEU A 7 5.40 -0.62 -5.73
N ILE A 8 4.57 -0.96 -6.72
CA ILE A 8 3.96 0.02 -7.62
C ILE A 8 2.53 0.24 -7.16
N VAL A 9 2.16 1.51 -7.03
CA VAL A 9 0.79 1.94 -6.82
C VAL A 9 0.35 2.70 -8.06
N GLU A 10 -0.64 2.19 -8.77
CA GLU A 10 -1.27 2.85 -9.91
C GLU A 10 -2.58 3.49 -9.48
N TYR A 11 -2.75 4.75 -9.87
CA TYR A 11 -3.90 5.56 -9.52
C TYR A 11 -4.88 5.65 -10.69
N PRO A 12 -6.15 6.04 -10.42
CA PRO A 12 -7.20 6.13 -11.43
C PRO A 12 -6.89 7.05 -12.62
N ASP A 13 -6.00 8.03 -12.42
CA ASP A 13 -5.54 8.96 -13.46
C ASP A 13 -4.42 8.39 -14.35
N ASN A 14 -4.13 7.09 -14.23
CA ASN A 14 -3.02 6.38 -14.86
C ASN A 14 -1.62 6.86 -14.39
N SER A 15 -1.56 7.70 -13.35
CA SER A 15 -0.29 7.97 -12.70
C SER A 15 0.15 6.77 -11.88
N SER A 16 1.46 6.64 -11.66
CA SER A 16 2.01 5.56 -10.86
C SER A 16 3.10 6.10 -9.94
N VAL A 17 3.12 5.61 -8.71
CA VAL A 17 4.18 5.91 -7.74
C VAL A 17 4.82 4.60 -7.32
N VAL A 18 6.15 4.61 -7.23
CA VAL A 18 6.94 3.47 -6.80
C VAL A 18 7.44 3.70 -5.38
N TYR A 19 7.14 2.76 -4.50
CA TYR A 19 7.55 2.78 -3.11
C TYR A 19 8.64 1.73 -2.88
N GLU A 20 9.72 2.13 -2.21
CA GLU A 20 10.71 1.18 -1.71
C GLU A 20 10.17 0.54 -0.42
N VAL A 21 10.16 -0.79 -0.38
CA VAL A 21 9.69 -1.58 0.76
C VAL A 21 10.88 -2.28 1.42
N PRO A 22 10.86 -2.49 2.74
CA PRO A 22 12.02 -3.02 3.45
C PRO A 22 12.29 -4.50 3.15
N LYS A 23 11.28 -5.24 2.68
CA LYS A 23 11.34 -6.69 2.45
C LYS A 23 10.55 -7.10 1.20
N GLU A 24 10.75 -8.33 0.76
CA GLU A 24 9.99 -8.88 -0.37
C GLU A 24 8.57 -9.22 0.06
N VAL A 25 7.61 -8.59 -0.62
CA VAL A 25 6.19 -8.65 -0.27
C VAL A 25 5.52 -9.81 -1.01
N GLU A 26 4.60 -10.49 -0.34
CA GLU A 26 3.75 -11.53 -0.95
C GLU A 26 2.27 -11.15 -1.00
N ALA A 27 1.78 -10.31 -0.07
CA ALA A 27 0.38 -9.90 -0.03
C ALA A 27 0.18 -8.52 0.60
N VAL A 28 -0.87 -7.83 0.17
CA VAL A 28 -1.47 -6.72 0.94
C VAL A 28 -2.52 -7.34 1.86
N GLU A 29 -2.31 -7.26 3.17
CA GLU A 29 -3.28 -7.78 4.15
C GLU A 29 -4.38 -6.78 4.45
N GLU A 30 -4.00 -5.51 4.58
CA GLU A 30 -4.89 -4.47 5.05
C GLU A 30 -4.52 -3.12 4.44
N VAL A 31 -5.55 -2.33 4.16
CA VAL A 31 -5.42 -0.92 3.77
C VAL A 31 -6.31 -0.10 4.69
N THR A 32 -5.70 0.86 5.38
CA THR A 32 -6.41 1.78 6.28
C THR A 32 -6.18 3.22 5.87
N SER A 33 -7.09 4.13 6.26
CA SER A 33 -6.98 5.56 6.02
C SER A 33 -6.91 6.31 7.35
N GLU A 34 -5.80 7.01 7.56
CA GLU A 34 -5.56 7.83 8.75
C GLU A 34 -6.08 9.26 8.56
N VAL A 35 -5.93 9.80 7.34
CA VAL A 35 -6.42 11.10 6.90
C VAL A 35 -7.00 11.01 5.48
N VAL A 36 -7.68 12.06 5.03
CA VAL A 36 -8.24 12.15 3.67
C VAL A 36 -7.19 11.96 2.57
N GLU A 37 -5.91 12.21 2.88
CA GLU A 37 -4.80 12.33 1.93
C GLU A 37 -3.88 11.10 1.88
N TYR A 38 -3.88 10.22 2.89
CA TYR A 38 -2.92 9.11 3.01
C TYR A 38 -3.59 7.80 3.40
N TRP A 39 -3.09 6.71 2.81
CA TRP A 39 -3.43 5.34 3.18
C TRP A 39 -2.22 4.62 3.75
N ASN A 40 -2.45 3.74 4.71
CA ASN A 40 -1.44 2.85 5.30
C ASN A 40 -1.70 1.43 4.82
N LEU A 41 -0.66 0.79 4.31
CA LEU A 41 -0.72 -0.58 3.79
C LEU A 41 0.02 -1.49 4.74
N LYS A 42 -0.69 -2.51 5.24
CA LYS A 42 -0.09 -3.65 5.92
C LYS A 42 0.31 -4.67 4.87
N LEU A 43 1.60 -4.89 4.71
CA LEU A 43 2.18 -5.80 3.74
C LEU A 43 2.67 -7.05 4.45
N ARG A 44 2.22 -8.23 4.02
CA ARG A 44 2.80 -9.51 4.44
C ARG A 44 4.02 -9.80 3.58
N ASN A 45 5.14 -10.05 4.23
CA ASN A 45 6.41 -10.36 3.58
C ASN A 45 6.55 -11.88 3.40
N LYS A 46 7.37 -12.31 2.42
CA LYS A 46 7.64 -13.74 2.15
C LYS A 46 8.27 -14.49 3.33
N ASP A 47 8.88 -13.78 4.27
CA ASP A 47 9.47 -14.36 5.48
C ASP A 47 8.46 -14.50 6.64
N GLY A 48 7.17 -14.21 6.40
CA GLY A 48 6.10 -14.26 7.40
C GLY A 48 5.99 -13.03 8.31
N THR A 49 6.88 -12.03 8.16
CA THR A 49 6.80 -10.77 8.89
C THR A 49 5.88 -9.75 8.21
N TYR A 50 5.61 -8.62 8.87
CA TYR A 50 4.82 -7.53 8.30
C TYR A 50 5.64 -6.27 8.12
N SER A 51 5.38 -5.56 7.03
CA SER A 51 5.87 -4.20 6.78
C SER A 51 4.67 -3.25 6.71
N TRP A 52 4.86 -2.03 7.18
CA TRP A 52 3.89 -0.96 7.00
C TRP A 52 4.49 0.10 6.09
N ILE A 53 3.73 0.53 5.09
CA ILE A 53 4.09 1.70 4.27
C ILE A 53 2.93 2.66 4.18
N ARG A 54 3.25 3.93 3.97
CA ARG A 54 2.27 4.98 3.70
C ARG A 54 2.30 5.34 2.21
N ILE A 55 1.13 5.42 1.60
CA ILE A 55 0.94 5.82 0.22
C ILE A 55 -0.03 7.01 0.14
N ASN A 56 -0.03 7.70 -0.99
CA ASN A 56 -1.04 8.73 -1.21
C ASN A 56 -2.40 8.06 -1.41
N SER A 57 -3.44 8.65 -0.84
CA SER A 57 -4.81 8.25 -1.16
C SER A 57 -5.15 8.72 -2.60
N PRO A 58 -6.00 7.99 -3.33
CA PRO A 58 -6.53 8.47 -4.59
C PRO A 58 -7.39 9.73 -4.37
N SER A 59 -7.31 10.66 -5.32
CA SER A 59 -8.11 11.89 -5.31
C SER A 59 -9.61 11.62 -5.48
N ARG A 60 -9.99 10.47 -6.05
CA ARG A 60 -11.38 10.04 -6.31
C ARG A 60 -11.65 8.67 -5.69
N GLY A 61 -12.92 8.26 -5.64
CA GLY A 61 -13.35 6.96 -5.13
C GLY A 61 -13.00 5.76 -6.02
N ASP A 62 -12.26 6.00 -7.09
CA ASP A 62 -11.95 5.05 -8.15
C ASP A 62 -10.84 4.06 -7.72
N GLU A 63 -10.70 2.98 -8.50
CA GLU A 63 -9.82 1.84 -8.19
C GLU A 63 -8.33 2.22 -8.16
N VAL A 64 -7.64 1.76 -7.11
CA VAL A 64 -6.18 1.80 -6.96
C VAL A 64 -5.64 0.39 -7.09
N LEU A 65 -4.58 0.24 -7.88
CA LEU A 65 -3.88 -1.02 -8.08
C LEU A 65 -2.54 -1.00 -7.34
N ILE A 66 -2.34 -1.95 -6.45
CA ILE A 66 -1.09 -2.16 -5.72
C ILE A 66 -0.47 -3.46 -6.23
N ARG A 67 0.73 -3.39 -6.80
CA ARG A 67 1.38 -4.57 -7.39
C ARG A 67 2.90 -4.55 -7.34
N THR A 68 3.51 -5.70 -7.53
CA THR A 68 4.94 -5.82 -7.80
C THR A 68 5.24 -5.68 -9.30
N PHE A 69 6.53 -5.47 -9.64
CA PHE A 69 6.98 -5.43 -11.04
C PHE A 69 6.78 -6.75 -11.77
N ASP A 70 7.03 -7.87 -11.09
CA ASP A 70 6.85 -9.23 -11.61
C ASP A 70 5.39 -9.72 -11.56
N ARG A 71 4.46 -8.89 -11.06
CA ARG A 71 3.03 -9.19 -10.87
C ARG A 71 2.75 -10.45 -10.03
N THR A 72 3.70 -10.87 -9.20
CA THR A 72 3.46 -11.94 -8.22
C THR A 72 2.48 -11.50 -7.12
N LEU A 73 2.42 -10.20 -6.86
CA LEU A 73 1.38 -9.55 -6.07
C LEU A 73 0.59 -8.60 -6.97
N GLU A 74 -0.74 -8.73 -6.92
CA GLU A 74 -1.68 -7.77 -7.49
C GLU A 74 -2.89 -7.64 -6.54
N TYR A 75 -3.15 -6.42 -6.07
CA TYR A 75 -4.22 -6.11 -5.13
C TYR A 75 -4.94 -4.84 -5.55
N LYS A 76 -6.26 -4.93 -5.65
CA LYS A 76 -7.14 -3.82 -6.05
C LYS A 76 -7.97 -3.37 -4.87
N THR A 77 -8.05 -2.07 -4.66
CA THR A 77 -8.92 -1.48 -3.64
C THR A 77 -9.50 -0.15 -4.10
N THR A 78 -10.54 0.29 -3.43
CA THR A 78 -11.26 1.52 -3.69
C THR A 78 -11.44 2.28 -2.38
N ARG A 79 -11.63 3.59 -2.46
CA ARG A 79 -11.68 4.45 -1.26
C ARG A 79 -12.79 4.09 -0.28
N ASP A 80 -13.92 3.60 -0.78
CA ASP A 80 -15.06 3.14 0.01
C ASP A 80 -14.79 1.83 0.76
N LYS A 81 -13.83 1.01 0.29
CA LYS A 81 -13.44 -0.25 0.94
C LYS A 81 -12.34 -0.09 1.99
N VAL A 82 -11.65 1.05 1.98
CA VAL A 82 -10.58 1.34 2.93
C VAL A 82 -11.19 1.73 4.27
N LYS A 83 -10.85 0.98 5.31
CA LYS A 83 -11.33 1.26 6.67
C LYS A 83 -10.72 2.56 7.18
N LYS A 84 -11.54 3.41 7.81
CA LYS A 84 -11.02 4.52 8.61
C LYS A 84 -10.38 3.93 9.85
N ASP A 85 -9.15 4.34 10.11
CA ASP A 85 -8.35 3.70 11.15
C ASP A 85 -8.51 4.41 12.49
N GLU A 86 -8.91 3.69 13.53
CA GLU A 86 -8.90 4.18 14.92
C GLU A 86 -7.49 4.06 15.55
N VAL A 87 -6.65 3.18 15.02
CA VAL A 87 -5.39 2.72 15.63
C VAL A 87 -4.19 3.53 15.15
N THR A 88 -4.18 4.10 13.94
CA THR A 88 -2.99 4.82 13.42
C THR A 88 -2.62 6.08 14.19
N ARG A 89 -3.54 6.66 14.99
CA ARG A 89 -3.18 7.73 15.96
C ARG A 89 -2.09 7.32 16.94
N GLY A 90 -1.91 6.02 17.18
CA GLY A 90 -0.86 5.48 18.06
C GLY A 90 0.49 5.23 17.39
N TRP A 91 0.55 5.12 16.06
CA TRP A 91 1.76 4.73 15.32
C TRP A 91 2.59 5.92 14.81
N VAL A 92 2.03 7.14 14.81
CA VAL A 92 2.71 8.38 14.38
C VAL A 92 3.28 9.16 15.57
N LYS A 93 3.66 8.47 16.64
CA LYS A 93 4.42 9.09 17.75
C LYS A 93 5.91 9.02 17.53
#